data_AF-A0A0C3DEZ0-F1
#
_entry.id   AF-A0A0C3DEZ0-F1
#
_cell.length_a   1.000
_cell.length_b   1.000
_cell.length_c   1.000
_cell.angle_alpha   90.00
_cell.angle_beta   90.00
_cell.angle_gamma   90.00
#
_symmetry.space_group_name_H-M   'P 1'
#
loop_
_entity.id
_entity.type
_entity.pdbx_description
1 polymer ?
#
loop_
_entity_poly.entity_id
_entity_poly.type
_entity_poly.pdbx_seq_one_letter_code
_entity_poly.pdbx_strand_id
1 'polypeptide(L)'
;MSKSFVLITNSWRKSGDRDNRLIRKPMKASVISWLGSKAVRLSEIYEALRIDSAQMKSAQNLLKELVPEYLDVNKRFRDQDQMSVESLKRELQRRMPSLNRYEDGWGAEVLIRRVVSYRHSLVNCKCRSHPRVVATRPTMPTPASTSLPAPVLARARAPTSLEEFLHSVEPNSSHLLFLLARHGLSDDRFAEFIALPPDYRKAFIRLVFHGGQVPDKYIQGVLAAAEKLSH
;
A
#
# COMPACT_ATOMS: atom_id res chain seq x y z
N MET A 1 -14.48 -11.94 -3.23
CA MET A 1 -14.51 -11.18 -4.50
C MET A 1 -15.83 -10.42 -4.59
N SER A 2 -15.81 -9.13 -4.92
CA SER A 2 -17.05 -8.34 -5.02
C SER A 2 -17.83 -8.73 -6.28
N LYS A 3 -19.13 -9.03 -6.17
CA LYS A 3 -20.02 -9.44 -7.29
C LYS A 3 -19.99 -8.44 -8.46
N SER A 4 -19.73 -7.16 -8.18
CA SER A 4 -19.61 -6.11 -9.20
C SER A 4 -18.40 -6.28 -10.12
N PHE A 5 -17.31 -6.90 -9.65
CA PHE A 5 -16.10 -7.12 -10.46
C PHE A 5 -16.33 -8.20 -11.53
N VAL A 6 -17.02 -9.28 -11.16
CA VAL A 6 -17.33 -10.41 -12.06
C VAL A 6 -18.20 -9.97 -13.23
N LEU A 7 -19.13 -9.02 -13.01
CA LEU A 7 -19.98 -8.49 -14.08
C LEU A 7 -19.19 -7.63 -15.07
N ILE A 8 -18.22 -6.85 -14.59
CA ILE A 8 -17.35 -6.05 -15.45
C ILE A 8 -16.45 -6.99 -16.24
N THR A 9 -15.73 -7.92 -15.63
CA THR A 9 -14.78 -8.78 -16.39
C THR A 9 -15.46 -9.74 -17.37
N ASN A 10 -16.67 -10.23 -17.07
CA ASN A 10 -17.40 -11.14 -17.97
C ASN A 10 -17.91 -10.46 -19.24
N SER A 11 -18.27 -9.18 -19.19
CA SER A 11 -18.62 -8.41 -20.40
C SER A 11 -17.43 -8.26 -21.35
N TRP A 12 -16.20 -8.42 -20.87
CA TRP A 12 -14.97 -8.16 -21.62
C TRP A 12 -14.35 -9.47 -22.13
N ARG A 13 -14.66 -10.60 -21.49
CA ARG A 13 -14.15 -11.93 -21.83
C ARG A 13 -14.84 -12.55 -23.06
N LYS A 14 -16.09 -12.16 -23.38
CA LYS A 14 -16.83 -12.73 -24.54
C LYS A 14 -16.39 -12.24 -25.92
N SER A 15 -15.54 -11.22 -26.03
CA SER A 15 -14.96 -10.81 -27.32
C SER A 15 -13.69 -11.60 -27.59
N GLY A 16 -13.84 -12.85 -28.05
CA GLY A 16 -12.77 -13.81 -28.35
C GLY A 16 -11.96 -13.52 -29.63
N ASP A 17 -11.90 -12.26 -30.07
CA ASP A 17 -11.18 -11.86 -31.28
C ASP A 17 -9.84 -11.24 -30.88
N ARG A 18 -8.74 -11.90 -31.26
CA ARG A 18 -7.37 -11.63 -30.76
C ARG A 18 -6.64 -10.53 -31.53
N ASP A 19 -7.21 -10.00 -32.60
CA ASP A 19 -6.48 -9.07 -33.47
C ASP A 19 -6.88 -7.62 -33.24
N ASN A 20 -5.95 -6.85 -32.66
CA ASN A 20 -5.88 -5.38 -32.70
C ASN A 20 -7.14 -4.56 -32.34
N ARG A 21 -8.15 -5.16 -31.71
CA ARG A 21 -9.35 -4.42 -31.33
C ARG A 21 -9.03 -3.42 -30.24
N LEU A 22 -9.35 -2.16 -30.53
CA LEU A 22 -9.37 -1.07 -29.57
C LEU A 22 -10.23 -1.49 -28.36
N ILE A 23 -9.59 -1.53 -27.19
CA ILE A 23 -10.20 -1.83 -25.90
C ILE A 23 -10.99 -0.60 -25.46
N ARG A 24 -12.32 -0.70 -25.53
CA ARG A 24 -13.23 0.41 -25.23
C ARG A 24 -13.13 0.88 -23.79
N LYS A 25 -13.39 2.18 -23.60
CA LYS A 25 -13.46 2.80 -22.28
C LYS A 25 -14.71 2.33 -21.53
N PRO A 26 -14.61 2.02 -20.22
CA PRO A 26 -15.80 1.72 -19.42
C PRO A 26 -16.76 2.92 -19.44
N MET A 27 -18.04 2.71 -19.74
CA MET A 27 -19.04 3.81 -19.81
C MET A 27 -19.17 4.59 -18.50
N LYS A 28 -18.94 3.93 -17.36
CA LYS A 28 -19.03 4.55 -16.04
C LYS A 28 -17.64 5.03 -15.60
N ALA A 29 -17.48 6.34 -15.46
CA ALA A 29 -16.25 6.96 -14.94
C ALA A 29 -15.83 6.43 -13.55
N SER A 30 -16.81 6.01 -12.73
CA SER A 30 -16.55 5.39 -11.43
C SER A 30 -15.74 4.10 -11.52
N VAL A 31 -15.81 3.36 -12.63
CA VAL A 31 -15.01 2.13 -12.85
C VAL A 31 -13.54 2.48 -13.01
N ILE A 32 -13.21 3.51 -13.79
CA ILE A 32 -11.82 3.97 -13.99
C ILE A 32 -11.24 4.47 -12.66
N SER A 33 -12.01 5.28 -11.94
CA SER A 33 -11.60 5.76 -10.61
C SER A 33 -11.42 4.61 -9.62
N TRP A 34 -12.28 3.59 -9.67
CA TRP A 34 -12.19 2.41 -8.82
C TRP A 34 -10.95 1.57 -9.16
N LEU A 35 -10.69 1.29 -10.44
CA LEU A 35 -9.49 0.55 -10.89
C LEU A 35 -8.19 1.25 -10.47
N GLY A 36 -8.16 2.59 -10.47
CA GLY A 36 -7.02 3.37 -10.00
C GLY A 36 -6.87 3.44 -8.46
N SER A 37 -7.90 3.05 -7.71
CA SER A 37 -7.91 3.11 -6.24
C SER A 37 -7.02 2.04 -5.62
N LYS A 38 -6.36 2.36 -4.49
CA LYS A 38 -5.53 1.43 -3.70
C LYS A 38 -6.26 0.14 -3.26
N ALA A 39 -7.59 0.19 -3.17
CA ALA A 39 -8.42 -0.93 -2.71
C ALA A 39 -8.42 -2.12 -3.69
N VAL A 40 -8.22 -1.86 -4.99
CA VAL A 40 -8.18 -2.89 -6.03
C VAL A 40 -6.84 -3.62 -5.98
N ARG A 41 -6.83 -4.94 -6.14
CA ARG A 41 -5.57 -5.70 -6.16
C ARG A 41 -4.82 -5.45 -7.46
N LEU A 42 -3.49 -5.47 -7.44
CA LEU A 42 -2.70 -5.29 -8.67
C LEU A 42 -3.04 -6.37 -9.71
N SER A 43 -3.20 -7.63 -9.28
CA SER A 43 -3.60 -8.75 -10.16
C SER A 43 -4.92 -8.48 -10.88
N GLU A 44 -5.89 -7.86 -10.22
CA GLU A 44 -7.19 -7.50 -10.83
C GLU A 44 -7.02 -6.42 -11.90
N ILE A 45 -6.08 -5.49 -11.70
CA ILE A 45 -5.71 -4.50 -12.74
C ILE A 45 -5.01 -5.20 -13.91
N TYR A 46 -4.19 -6.23 -13.66
CA TYR A 46 -3.47 -6.97 -14.71
C TYR A 46 -4.46 -7.67 -15.63
N GLU A 47 -5.44 -8.34 -15.02
CA GLU A 47 -6.53 -8.99 -15.74
C GLU A 47 -7.40 -7.97 -16.51
N ALA A 48 -7.77 -6.85 -15.88
CA ALA A 48 -8.60 -5.83 -16.50
C ALA A 48 -7.91 -5.16 -17.69
N LEU A 49 -6.62 -4.88 -17.57
CA LEU A 49 -5.83 -4.31 -18.66
C LEU A 49 -5.33 -5.39 -19.63
N ARG A 50 -5.36 -6.69 -19.30
CA ARG A 50 -4.72 -7.73 -20.11
C ARG A 50 -3.23 -7.45 -20.35
N ILE A 51 -2.55 -6.87 -19.37
CA ILE A 51 -1.12 -6.58 -19.40
C ILE A 51 -0.43 -7.65 -18.59
N ASP A 52 0.67 -8.22 -19.09
CA ASP A 52 1.42 -9.20 -18.32
C ASP A 52 2.16 -8.55 -17.13
N SER A 53 2.64 -9.39 -16.20
CA SER A 53 3.31 -8.90 -15.00
C SER A 53 4.61 -8.14 -15.29
N ALA A 54 5.34 -8.51 -16.35
CA ALA A 54 6.59 -7.88 -16.74
C ALA A 54 6.34 -6.49 -17.33
N GLN A 55 5.42 -6.36 -18.27
CA GLN A 55 4.96 -5.10 -18.86
C GLN A 55 4.44 -4.15 -17.78
N MET A 56 3.66 -4.65 -16.82
CA MET A 56 3.19 -3.82 -15.71
C MET A 56 4.35 -3.29 -14.87
N LYS A 57 5.32 -4.15 -14.53
CA LYS A 57 6.49 -3.74 -13.75
C LYS A 57 7.28 -2.66 -14.50
N SER A 58 7.47 -2.82 -15.81
CA SER A 58 8.09 -1.81 -16.67
C SER A 58 7.30 -0.50 -16.67
N ALA A 59 5.97 -0.57 -16.79
CA ALA A 59 5.08 0.60 -16.73
C ALA A 59 5.17 1.35 -15.41
N GLN A 60 5.20 0.62 -14.29
CA GLN A 60 5.33 1.23 -12.96
C GLN A 60 6.68 1.89 -12.76
N ASN A 61 7.77 1.27 -13.22
CA ASN A 61 9.11 1.86 -13.13
C ASN A 61 9.17 3.14 -13.97
N LEU A 62 8.70 3.08 -15.22
CA LEU A 62 8.64 4.25 -16.09
C LEU A 62 7.77 5.38 -15.50
N LEU A 63 6.62 5.04 -14.91
CA LEU A 63 5.79 6.04 -14.24
C LEU A 63 6.45 6.66 -13.01
N LYS A 64 7.28 5.92 -12.26
CA LYS A 64 8.04 6.49 -11.14
C LYS A 64 9.05 7.54 -11.60
N GLU A 65 9.59 7.39 -12.82
CA GLU A 65 10.49 8.36 -13.44
C GLU A 65 9.72 9.58 -13.96
N LEU A 66 8.62 9.35 -14.69
CA LEU A 66 7.86 10.43 -15.34
C LEU A 66 6.97 11.23 -14.37
N VAL A 67 6.36 10.60 -13.36
CA VAL A 67 5.42 11.30 -12.46
C VAL A 67 6.03 12.54 -11.81
N PRO A 68 7.26 12.51 -11.26
CA PRO A 68 7.91 13.69 -10.73
C PRO A 68 8.21 14.82 -11.73
N GLU A 69 8.30 14.51 -13.03
CA GLU A 69 8.58 15.49 -14.09
C GLU A 69 7.30 16.22 -14.53
N TYR A 70 6.17 15.50 -14.57
CA TYR A 70 4.91 16.03 -15.10
C TYR A 70 3.90 16.45 -14.03
N LEU A 71 3.93 15.83 -12.84
CA LEU A 71 2.91 15.99 -11.81
C LEU A 71 3.48 16.46 -10.47
N ASP A 72 2.64 17.15 -9.70
CA ASP A 72 2.97 17.52 -8.32
C ASP A 72 2.70 16.33 -7.38
N VAL A 73 3.76 15.68 -6.90
CA VAL A 73 3.67 14.51 -6.01
C VAL A 73 2.95 14.78 -4.68
N ASN A 74 2.81 16.04 -4.27
CA ASN A 74 2.14 16.42 -3.03
C ASN A 74 0.62 16.55 -3.20
N LYS A 75 0.13 16.74 -4.42
CA LYS A 75 -1.31 16.87 -4.72
C LYS A 75 -1.96 15.49 -4.89
N ARG A 76 -3.27 15.39 -4.67
CA ARG A 76 -4.03 14.17 -5.02
C ARG A 76 -4.21 14.16 -6.53
N PHE A 77 -4.44 12.98 -7.13
CA PHE A 77 -4.63 12.87 -8.59
C PHE A 77 -5.73 13.79 -9.12
N ARG A 78 -6.85 13.90 -8.41
CA ARG A 78 -7.99 14.77 -8.79
C ARG A 78 -7.69 16.27 -8.69
N ASP A 79 -6.62 16.64 -7.99
CA ASP A 79 -6.19 18.02 -7.77
C ASP A 79 -4.99 18.38 -8.69
N GLN A 80 -4.63 17.50 -9.63
CA GLN A 80 -3.57 17.74 -10.62
C GLN A 80 -4.08 18.61 -11.76
N ASP A 81 -3.16 19.33 -12.41
CA ASP A 81 -3.47 20.02 -13.66
C ASP A 81 -3.80 19.00 -14.77
N GLN A 82 -4.92 19.21 -15.47
CA GLN A 82 -5.40 18.26 -16.47
C GLN A 82 -4.48 18.22 -17.71
N MET A 83 -3.86 19.34 -18.08
CA MET A 83 -2.94 19.39 -19.23
C MET A 83 -1.65 18.64 -18.93
N SER A 84 -1.13 18.73 -17.70
CA SER A 84 -0.02 17.92 -17.22
C SER A 84 -0.34 16.42 -17.22
N VAL A 85 -1.53 16.02 -16.75
CA VAL A 85 -1.96 14.61 -16.77
C VAL A 85 -2.07 14.09 -18.20
N GLU A 86 -2.65 14.86 -19.11
CA GLU A 86 -2.76 14.49 -20.53
C GLU A 86 -1.39 14.40 -21.21
N SER A 87 -0.46 15.30 -20.88
CA SER A 87 0.92 15.26 -21.37
C SER A 87 1.65 14.01 -20.90
N LEU A 88 1.54 13.67 -19.61
CA LEU A 88 2.09 12.43 -19.06
C LEU A 88 1.47 11.19 -19.72
N LYS A 89 0.16 11.21 -19.99
CA LYS A 89 -0.55 10.12 -20.67
C LYS A 89 0.02 9.87 -22.06
N ARG A 90 0.22 10.92 -22.86
CA ARG A 90 0.83 10.86 -24.20
C ARG A 90 2.26 10.33 -24.13
N GLU A 91 3.06 10.83 -23.21
CA GLU A 91 4.46 10.40 -23.05
C GLU A 91 4.57 8.93 -22.64
N LEU A 92 3.70 8.47 -21.73
CA LEU A 92 3.62 7.06 -21.33
C LEU A 92 3.23 6.17 -22.51
N GLN A 93 2.23 6.57 -23.30
CA GLN A 93 1.78 5.87 -24.50
C GLN A 93 2.87 5.81 -25.58
N ARG A 94 3.64 6.89 -25.74
CA ARG A 94 4.79 6.95 -26.66
C ARG A 94 5.87 5.94 -26.29
N ARG A 95 6.20 5.83 -25.00
CA ARG A 95 7.24 4.90 -24.49
C ARG A 95 6.74 3.47 -24.30
N MET A 96 5.42 3.27 -24.15
CA MET A 96 4.82 1.95 -24.00
C MET A 96 3.64 1.78 -24.97
N PRO A 97 3.92 1.46 -26.25
CA PRO A 97 2.91 1.39 -27.31
C PRO A 97 1.78 0.39 -27.06
N SER A 98 1.98 -0.60 -26.17
CA SER A 98 0.92 -1.52 -25.75
C SER A 98 -0.26 -0.82 -25.06
N LEU A 99 -0.10 0.43 -24.62
CA LEU A 99 -1.18 1.28 -24.11
C LEU A 99 -1.98 2.02 -25.19
N ASN A 100 -1.58 1.95 -26.45
CA ASN A 100 -2.32 2.59 -27.54
C ASN A 100 -3.59 1.82 -27.90
N ARG A 101 -3.70 0.55 -27.48
CA ARG A 101 -4.89 -0.27 -27.67
C ARG A 101 -6.08 0.15 -26.82
N TYR A 102 -5.95 1.09 -25.88
CA TYR A 102 -7.06 1.53 -25.03
C TYR A 102 -7.62 2.85 -25.54
N GLU A 103 -8.93 2.89 -25.75
CA GLU A 103 -9.67 4.10 -26.16
C GLU A 103 -9.36 5.28 -25.22
N ASP A 104 -9.12 6.46 -25.78
CA ASP A 104 -8.76 7.69 -25.05
C ASP A 104 -7.56 7.57 -24.09
N GLY A 105 -6.79 6.49 -24.17
CA GLY A 105 -5.71 6.18 -23.23
C GLY A 105 -6.20 5.88 -21.81
N TRP A 106 -7.43 5.41 -21.60
CA TRP A 106 -7.95 5.15 -20.24
C TRP A 106 -7.09 4.17 -19.44
N GLY A 107 -6.43 3.21 -20.11
CA GLY A 107 -5.49 2.29 -19.48
C GLY A 107 -4.28 3.00 -18.87
N ALA A 108 -3.72 3.99 -19.58
CA ALA A 108 -2.64 4.84 -19.05
C ALA A 108 -3.13 5.65 -17.84
N GLU A 109 -4.34 6.22 -17.90
CA GLU A 109 -4.93 6.97 -16.78
C GLU A 109 -5.04 6.14 -15.51
N VAL A 110 -5.51 4.87 -15.61
CA VAL A 110 -5.60 3.95 -14.47
C VAL A 110 -4.24 3.72 -13.83
N LEU A 111 -3.20 3.51 -14.64
CA LEU A 111 -1.84 3.29 -14.14
C LEU A 111 -1.27 4.54 -13.45
N ILE A 112 -1.46 5.72 -14.04
CA ILE A 112 -1.03 6.98 -13.43
C ILE A 112 -1.74 7.20 -12.09
N ARG A 113 -3.08 7.07 -12.05
CA ARG A 113 -3.88 7.17 -10.81
C ARG A 113 -3.37 6.24 -9.73
N ARG A 114 -3.04 5.01 -10.12
CA ARG A 114 -2.52 3.99 -9.22
C ARG A 114 -1.20 4.44 -8.61
N VAL A 115 -0.23 4.83 -9.43
CA VAL A 115 1.11 5.26 -8.97
C VAL A 115 1.02 6.51 -8.09
N VAL A 116 0.27 7.52 -8.49
CA VAL A 116 0.05 8.75 -7.71
C VAL A 116 -0.65 8.45 -6.38
N SER A 117 -1.55 7.47 -6.34
CA SER A 117 -2.16 7.06 -5.06
C SER A 117 -1.11 6.57 -4.07
N TYR A 118 -0.06 5.88 -4.52
CA TYR A 118 1.07 5.46 -3.68
C TYR A 118 2.13 6.56 -3.48
N ARG A 119 1.82 7.85 -3.65
CA ARG A 119 2.77 8.98 -3.52
C ARG A 119 3.74 8.93 -2.33
N HIS A 120 3.35 8.39 -1.17
CA HIS A 120 4.28 8.25 -0.04
C HIS A 120 5.50 7.37 -0.39
N SER A 121 5.34 6.36 -1.24
CA SER A 121 6.48 5.59 -1.75
C SER A 121 7.31 6.39 -2.76
N LEU A 122 6.71 7.31 -3.51
CA LEU A 122 7.41 8.17 -4.49
C LEU A 122 8.27 9.23 -3.81
N VAL A 123 7.77 9.83 -2.73
CA VAL A 123 8.54 10.79 -1.92
C VAL A 123 9.80 10.12 -1.35
N ASN A 124 9.67 8.88 -0.85
CA ASN A 124 10.81 8.12 -0.32
C ASN A 124 11.83 7.70 -1.40
N CYS A 125 11.41 7.56 -2.67
CA CYS A 125 12.34 7.28 -3.77
C CYS A 125 13.28 8.46 -4.05
N LYS A 126 12.80 9.71 -3.94
CA LYS A 126 13.66 10.90 -4.14
C LYS A 126 14.76 11.00 -3.07
N CYS A 127 14.50 10.56 -1.85
CA CYS A 127 15.49 10.61 -0.76
C CYS A 127 16.64 9.61 -0.91
N ARG A 128 16.53 8.60 -1.79
CA ARG A 128 17.59 7.60 -2.01
C ARG A 128 18.57 7.93 -3.13
N SER A 129 18.26 8.92 -3.97
CA SER A 129 19.11 9.32 -5.09
C SER A 129 20.25 10.24 -4.68
N HIS A 130 20.31 10.69 -3.43
CA HIS A 130 21.51 11.34 -2.92
C HIS A 130 22.51 10.26 -2.48
N PRO A 131 23.74 10.26 -3.03
CA PRO A 131 24.78 9.37 -2.57
C PRO A 131 24.91 9.58 -1.07
N ARG A 132 24.58 8.53 -0.32
CA ARG A 132 24.74 8.50 1.12
C ARG A 132 26.23 8.62 1.37
N VAL A 133 26.70 9.86 1.59
CA VAL A 133 28.03 10.12 2.13
C VAL A 133 28.07 9.31 3.42
N VAL A 134 28.87 8.25 3.41
CA VAL A 134 29.10 7.39 4.56
C VAL A 134 29.77 8.28 5.58
N ALA A 135 28.98 8.91 6.44
CA ALA A 135 29.49 9.56 7.63
C ALA A 135 30.11 8.46 8.48
N THR A 136 31.44 8.43 8.49
CA THR A 136 32.28 7.58 9.31
C THR A 136 31.82 7.76 10.75
N ARG A 137 31.13 6.75 11.28
CA ARG A 137 30.60 6.77 12.63
C ARG A 137 31.78 6.72 13.61
N PRO A 138 31.93 7.69 14.53
CA PRO A 138 32.95 7.60 15.58
C PRO A 138 32.58 6.44 16.51
N THR A 139 33.48 5.47 16.61
CA THR A 139 33.44 4.37 17.58
C THR A 139 33.55 4.97 18.97
N MET A 140 32.45 5.01 19.72
CA MET A 140 32.47 5.34 21.14
C MET A 140 32.75 4.07 21.96
N PRO A 141 33.56 4.16 23.03
CA PRO A 141 33.90 3.04 23.89
C PRO A 141 32.73 2.66 24.82
N THR A 142 32.52 1.36 24.94
CA THR A 142 31.55 0.69 25.81
C THR A 142 31.94 0.85 27.29
N PRO A 143 31.08 1.39 28.17
CA PRO A 143 31.29 1.32 29.61
C PRO A 143 30.78 0.00 30.20
N ALA A 144 31.44 -0.41 31.27
CA ALA A 144 31.42 -1.74 31.89
C ALA A 144 30.09 -2.11 32.56
N SER A 145 29.82 -3.42 32.52
CA SER A 145 28.74 -4.13 33.22
C SER A 145 28.72 -3.84 34.72
N THR A 146 27.57 -3.36 35.20
CA THR A 146 27.23 -3.35 36.62
C THR A 146 26.16 -4.42 36.87
N SER A 147 26.39 -5.26 37.87
CA SER A 147 25.55 -6.38 38.28
C SER A 147 24.19 -5.93 38.84
N LEU A 148 23.12 -6.62 38.43
CA LEU A 148 21.74 -6.36 38.86
C LEU A 148 21.35 -7.21 40.10
N PRO A 149 20.58 -6.64 41.04
CA PRO A 149 19.95 -7.37 42.14
C PRO A 149 18.69 -8.14 41.68
N ALA A 150 18.27 -9.09 42.51
CA ALA A 150 17.22 -10.09 42.30
C ALA A 150 15.81 -9.51 41.97
N PRO A 151 14.93 -10.29 41.31
CA PRO A 151 13.74 -9.78 40.65
C PRO A 151 12.63 -9.49 41.65
N VAL A 152 12.41 -8.21 41.92
CA VAL A 152 11.12 -7.71 42.39
C VAL A 152 10.09 -8.05 41.31
N LEU A 153 8.97 -8.69 41.68
CA LEU A 153 7.83 -8.96 40.80
C LEU A 153 7.30 -7.64 40.23
N ALA A 154 7.93 -7.18 39.16
CA ALA A 154 7.59 -5.96 38.47
C ALA A 154 6.19 -6.16 37.91
N ARG A 155 5.24 -5.35 38.39
CA ARG A 155 4.00 -5.09 37.67
C ARG A 155 4.38 -4.88 36.20
N ALA A 156 3.95 -5.78 35.34
CA ALA A 156 4.26 -5.72 33.92
C ALA A 156 3.92 -4.32 33.43
N ARG A 157 4.95 -3.55 33.05
CA ARG A 157 4.74 -2.23 32.46
C ARG A 157 3.92 -2.43 31.19
N ALA A 158 2.90 -1.59 31.02
CA ALA A 158 2.18 -1.54 29.75
C ALA A 158 3.21 -1.29 28.63
N PRO A 159 3.14 -2.04 27.51
CA PRO A 159 4.05 -1.87 26.39
C PRO A 159 3.96 -0.45 25.87
N THR A 160 5.10 0.17 25.62
CA THR A 160 5.19 1.58 25.22
C THR A 160 5.18 1.76 23.71
N SER A 161 5.46 0.69 22.96
CA SER A 161 5.46 0.67 21.50
C SER A 161 4.58 -0.44 20.94
N LEU A 162 4.18 -0.28 19.68
CA LEU A 162 3.45 -1.30 18.94
C LEU A 162 4.29 -2.57 18.76
N GLU A 163 5.60 -2.42 18.57
CA GLU A 163 6.53 -3.54 18.43
C GLU A 163 6.61 -4.37 19.72
N GLU A 164 6.82 -3.72 20.88
CA GLU A 164 6.81 -4.39 22.19
C GLU A 164 5.49 -5.12 22.44
N PHE A 165 4.38 -4.47 22.11
CA PHE A 165 3.05 -5.08 22.20
C PHE A 165 2.96 -6.36 21.36
N LEU A 166 3.33 -6.31 20.08
CA LEU A 166 3.23 -7.47 19.19
C LEU A 166 4.19 -8.61 19.58
N HIS A 167 5.33 -8.29 20.17
CA HIS A 167 6.25 -9.27 20.76
C HIS A 167 5.66 -9.97 21.99
N SER A 168 4.81 -9.28 22.75
CA SER A 168 4.13 -9.82 23.94
C SER A 168 2.92 -10.72 23.63
N VAL A 169 2.41 -10.67 22.39
CA VAL A 169 1.29 -11.51 21.95
C VAL A 169 1.76 -12.94 21.75
N GLU A 170 1.01 -13.93 22.26
CA GLU A 170 1.25 -15.35 21.97
C GLU A 170 0.20 -15.90 20.97
N PRO A 171 0.62 -16.47 19.83
CA PRO A 171 2.00 -16.57 19.32
C PRO A 171 2.57 -15.21 18.89
N ASN A 172 3.92 -15.07 18.95
CA ASN A 172 4.63 -13.84 18.60
C ASN A 172 4.15 -13.28 17.25
N SER A 173 3.62 -12.05 17.31
CA SER A 173 2.93 -11.39 16.19
C SER A 173 3.74 -10.23 15.60
N SER A 174 5.04 -10.12 15.88
CA SER A 174 5.90 -9.02 15.39
C SER A 174 5.94 -8.92 13.85
N HIS A 175 5.77 -10.04 13.15
CA HIS A 175 5.67 -10.08 11.69
C HIS A 175 4.47 -9.28 11.12
N LEU A 176 3.48 -8.92 11.95
CA LEU A 176 2.34 -8.10 11.57
C LEU A 176 2.63 -6.59 11.62
N LEU A 177 3.76 -6.17 12.20
CA LEU A 177 4.13 -4.77 12.41
C LEU A 177 4.03 -3.95 11.11
N PHE A 178 4.65 -4.46 10.03
CA PHE A 178 4.63 -3.78 8.73
C PHE A 178 3.21 -3.64 8.16
N LEU A 179 2.35 -4.64 8.37
CA LEU A 179 0.99 -4.61 7.87
C LEU A 179 0.13 -3.59 8.64
N LEU A 180 0.25 -3.57 9.96
CA LEU A 180 -0.42 -2.59 10.81
C LEU A 180 0.06 -1.16 10.52
N ALA A 181 1.37 -0.95 10.39
CA ALA A 181 1.96 0.34 10.02
C ALA A 181 1.51 0.82 8.63
N ARG A 182 1.44 -0.07 7.64
CA ARG A 182 0.92 0.25 6.30
C ARG A 182 -0.54 0.73 6.34
N HIS A 183 -1.31 0.30 7.33
CA HIS A 183 -2.69 0.72 7.56
C HIS A 183 -2.82 1.90 8.54
N GLY A 184 -1.70 2.54 8.90
CA GLY A 184 -1.67 3.79 9.67
C GLY A 184 -1.59 3.60 11.18
N LEU A 185 -1.32 2.38 11.66
CA LEU A 185 -1.02 2.12 13.08
C LEU A 185 0.50 2.19 13.29
N SER A 186 1.00 3.37 13.67
CA SER A 186 2.38 3.59 14.12
C SER A 186 2.47 3.64 15.64
N ASP A 187 3.68 3.67 16.21
CA ASP A 187 3.89 3.80 17.66
C ASP A 187 3.18 5.04 18.24
N ASP A 188 3.29 6.19 17.57
CA ASP A 188 2.63 7.44 18.00
C ASP A 188 1.11 7.32 18.09
N ARG A 189 0.51 6.43 17.30
CA ARG A 189 -0.94 6.20 17.23
C ARG A 189 -1.39 4.95 17.98
N PHE A 190 -0.44 4.21 18.56
CA PHE A 190 -0.74 2.97 19.26
C PHE A 190 -1.54 3.24 20.55
N ALA A 191 -1.17 4.28 21.30
CA ALA A 191 -1.92 4.71 22.48
C ALA A 191 -3.37 5.10 22.14
N GLU A 192 -3.57 5.88 21.06
CA GLU A 192 -4.91 6.21 20.55
C GLU A 192 -5.70 4.95 20.21
N PHE A 193 -5.07 4.00 19.52
CA PHE A 193 -5.69 2.74 19.14
C PHE A 193 -6.12 1.92 20.34
N ILE A 194 -5.27 1.78 21.37
CA ILE A 194 -5.60 1.03 22.59
C ILE A 194 -6.78 1.68 23.34
N ALA A 195 -6.88 3.00 23.32
CA ALA A 195 -7.98 3.75 23.93
C ALA A 195 -9.32 3.65 23.17
N LEU A 196 -9.34 3.14 21.94
CA LEU A 196 -10.59 2.97 21.19
C LEU A 196 -11.50 1.91 21.82
N PRO A 197 -12.84 2.05 21.70
CA PRO A 197 -13.75 1.02 22.18
C PRO A 197 -13.46 -0.34 21.52
N PRO A 198 -13.67 -1.46 22.22
CA PRO A 198 -13.31 -2.81 21.73
C PRO A 198 -13.85 -3.12 20.33
N ASP A 199 -15.07 -2.70 20.01
CA ASP A 199 -15.69 -2.95 18.71
C ASP A 199 -14.97 -2.24 17.55
N TYR A 200 -14.46 -1.02 17.79
CA TYR A 200 -13.68 -0.28 16.80
C TYR A 200 -12.30 -0.92 16.58
N ARG A 201 -11.64 -1.37 17.65
CA ARG A 201 -10.37 -2.11 17.54
C ARG A 201 -10.56 -3.41 16.76
N LYS A 202 -11.62 -4.16 17.04
CA LYS A 202 -12.02 -5.38 16.31
C LYS A 202 -12.27 -5.11 14.83
N ALA A 203 -13.05 -4.08 14.52
CA ALA A 203 -13.33 -3.70 13.14
C ALA A 203 -12.06 -3.29 12.38
N PHE A 204 -11.18 -2.49 13.00
CA PHE A 204 -9.90 -2.10 12.42
C PHE A 204 -9.00 -3.31 12.15
N ILE A 205 -8.76 -4.15 13.15
CA ILE A 205 -7.94 -5.37 13.06
C ILE A 205 -8.48 -6.27 11.93
N ARG A 206 -9.80 -6.52 11.90
CA ARG A 206 -10.43 -7.29 10.84
C ARG A 206 -10.23 -6.66 9.47
N LEU A 207 -10.35 -5.34 9.33
CA LEU A 207 -10.13 -4.61 8.08
C LEU A 207 -8.69 -4.74 7.58
N VAL A 208 -7.70 -4.60 8.47
CA VAL A 208 -6.27 -4.72 8.14
C VAL A 208 -5.95 -6.12 7.63
N PHE A 209 -6.53 -7.15 8.27
CA PHE A 209 -6.30 -8.54 7.90
C PHE A 209 -7.31 -9.06 6.86
N HIS A 210 -8.31 -8.26 6.45
CA HIS A 210 -9.34 -8.70 5.50
C HIS A 210 -8.75 -8.92 4.12
N GLY A 211 -8.61 -10.20 3.74
CA GLY A 211 -8.09 -10.62 2.45
C GLY A 211 -6.62 -11.05 2.43
N GLY A 212 -5.96 -11.16 3.60
CA GLY A 212 -4.60 -11.69 3.75
C GLY A 212 -4.57 -13.17 4.16
N GLN A 213 -3.39 -13.80 3.96
CA GLN A 213 -3.08 -15.17 4.42
C GLN A 213 -2.76 -15.26 5.93
N VAL A 214 -3.14 -14.26 6.72
CA VAL A 214 -2.82 -14.23 8.16
C VAL A 214 -3.73 -15.22 8.88
N PRO A 215 -3.18 -16.26 9.54
CA PRO A 215 -3.99 -17.23 10.27
C PRO A 215 -4.79 -16.56 11.40
N ASP A 216 -6.04 -16.99 11.59
CA ASP A 216 -6.97 -16.45 12.60
C ASP A 216 -6.38 -16.41 14.01
N LYS A 217 -5.52 -17.37 14.37
CA LYS A 217 -4.86 -17.40 15.68
C LYS A 217 -4.09 -16.13 16.02
N TYR A 218 -3.47 -15.48 15.04
CA TYR A 218 -2.74 -14.22 15.27
C TYR A 218 -3.71 -13.06 15.44
N ILE A 219 -4.80 -13.04 14.67
CA ILE A 219 -5.85 -12.02 14.79
C ILE A 219 -6.46 -12.08 16.20
N GLN A 220 -6.80 -13.28 16.68
CA GLN A 220 -7.34 -13.47 18.02
C GLN A 220 -6.32 -13.11 19.10
N GLY A 221 -5.05 -13.46 18.93
CA GLY A 221 -3.97 -13.10 19.87
C GLY A 221 -3.83 -11.59 20.04
N VAL A 222 -3.80 -10.83 18.94
CA VAL A 222 -3.70 -9.37 18.97
C VAL A 222 -4.94 -8.74 19.61
N LEU A 223 -6.15 -9.25 19.32
CA LEU A 223 -7.38 -8.75 19.94
C LEU A 223 -7.42 -8.99 21.44
N ALA A 224 -7.09 -10.21 21.88
CA ALA A 224 -7.06 -10.56 23.30
C ALA A 224 -6.01 -9.74 24.06
N ALA A 225 -4.83 -9.53 23.47
CA ALA A 225 -3.80 -8.69 24.07
C ALA A 225 -4.22 -7.22 24.14
N ALA A 226 -4.88 -6.68 23.11
CA ALA A 226 -5.40 -5.32 23.13
C ALA A 226 -6.47 -5.13 24.21
N GLU A 227 -7.38 -6.10 24.38
CA GLU A 227 -8.41 -6.06 25.45
C GLU A 227 -7.78 -6.03 26.85
N LYS A 228 -6.71 -6.79 27.07
CA LYS A 228 -5.96 -6.77 28.35
C LYS A 228 -5.33 -5.41 28.66
N LEU A 229 -4.95 -4.64 27.65
CA LEU A 229 -4.32 -3.32 27.82
C LEU A 229 -5.32 -2.17 28.01
N SER A 230 -6.61 -2.40 27.74
CA SER A 230 -7.65 -1.39 27.97
C SER A 230 -8.22 -1.37 29.39
N HIS A 231 -7.77 -2.28 30.26
CA HIS A 231 -8.17 -2.40 31.66
C HIS A 231 -7.00 -2.00 32.57
#